data_AF-A0A9P6PKW0-F1
#
_entry.id   AF-A0A9P6PKW0-F1
#
_cell.length_a   1.000
_cell.length_b   1.000
_cell.length_c   1.000
_cell.angle_alpha   90.00
_cell.angle_beta   90.00
_cell.angle_gamma   90.00
#
_symmetry.space_group_name_H-M   'P 1'
#
loop_
_entity.id
_entity.type
_entity.pdbx_description
1 polymer ?
#
loop_
_entity_poly.entity_id
_entity_poly.type
_entity_poly.pdbx_seq_one_letter_code
_entity_poly.pdbx_strand_id
1 'polypeptide(L)'
;MTTPTTLTLLCIVDGASTSRAFPVNISPDDSMDDLKKLIKAKKAPRFDDVAADKLTLWRVSIPEDDDDEQPILLNKVSEKKKLKTTRELTEFFEGSLLKKTIHIIVQRPATTDIMDVIKKIQGALQPRDQVTDFVPHLPSAMPWQEPRESMKEAVTTVASNVVTYKASQGHLVAKPSSSFLVCSGAPGVGKTRYGYELYETLRHRLSEATKQRGDDFSPQYYRLLLNFSTDIYLGPGDADLSSDIILGLRMAYSHFVGRKYREGFEEFFRHASRHKDLFTISRVIYAIRDDLQLSDKQQQLFLFLHIDDFQRIFEYGWRGSPASVHRDVSLSDAGTSPTERHSLQGLRLFQDMMRMLGRFLIGETFPTM
;
A
#
# COMPACT_ATOMS: atom_id res chain seq x y z
N MET A 1 -52.38 -5.07 1.56
CA MET A 1 -50.97 -5.39 1.24
C MET A 1 -50.36 -4.14 0.65
N THR A 2 -49.68 -3.33 1.46
CA THR A 2 -48.90 -2.18 0.99
C THR A 2 -47.63 -2.74 0.37
N THR A 3 -47.43 -2.52 -0.93
CA THR A 3 -46.15 -2.82 -1.59
C THR A 3 -45.06 -2.01 -0.89
N PRO A 4 -43.93 -2.61 -0.46
CA PRO A 4 -42.83 -1.83 0.10
C PRO A 4 -42.29 -0.91 -1.00
N THR A 5 -42.53 0.39 -0.84
CA THR A 5 -42.04 1.42 -1.75
C THR A 5 -40.53 1.50 -1.58
N THR A 6 -39.74 1.00 -2.52
CA THR A 6 -38.28 1.13 -2.48
C THR A 6 -37.83 2.41 -3.15
N LEU A 7 -36.98 3.19 -2.49
CA LEU A 7 -36.34 4.38 -3.02
C LEU A 7 -35.00 4.02 -3.68
N THR A 8 -34.80 4.39 -4.94
CA THR A 8 -33.52 4.23 -5.63
C THR A 8 -32.77 5.54 -5.66
N LEU A 9 -31.65 5.61 -4.93
CA LEU A 9 -30.79 6.78 -4.83
C LEU A 9 -29.54 6.61 -5.70
N LEU A 10 -29.35 7.50 -6.67
CA LEU A 10 -28.13 7.56 -7.45
C LEU A 10 -27.03 8.29 -6.65
N CYS A 11 -26.00 7.55 -6.27
CA CYS A 11 -24.90 8.01 -5.43
C CYS A 11 -23.61 8.18 -6.25
N ILE A 12 -22.76 9.12 -5.87
CA ILE A 12 -21.40 9.29 -6.41
C ILE A 12 -20.41 9.48 -5.25
N VAL A 13 -19.16 9.08 -5.42
CA VAL A 13 -18.10 9.37 -4.44
C VAL A 13 -17.52 10.75 -4.75
N ASP A 14 -17.27 11.57 -3.72
CA ASP A 14 -16.62 12.86 -3.88
C ASP A 14 -15.30 12.74 -4.67
N GLY A 15 -15.16 13.52 -5.74
CA GLY A 15 -14.02 13.47 -6.67
C GLY A 15 -14.13 12.46 -7.82
N ALA A 16 -15.21 11.68 -7.90
CA ALA A 16 -15.45 10.78 -9.02
C ALA A 16 -16.21 11.47 -10.19
N SER A 17 -16.07 10.92 -11.40
CA SER A 17 -16.85 11.31 -12.58
C SER A 17 -18.28 10.77 -12.53
N THR A 18 -19.21 11.42 -13.24
CA THR A 18 -20.63 11.01 -13.35
C THR A 18 -20.80 9.56 -13.80
N SER A 19 -19.95 9.10 -14.73
CA SER A 19 -19.86 7.71 -15.19
C SER A 19 -19.60 6.67 -14.09
N ARG A 20 -19.14 7.08 -12.90
CA ARG A 20 -18.90 6.21 -11.72
C ARG A 20 -20.03 6.26 -10.69
N ALA A 21 -21.11 6.97 -10.99
CA ALA A 21 -22.32 6.97 -10.18
C ALA A 21 -22.91 5.56 -10.09
N PHE A 22 -23.62 5.29 -8.99
CA PHE A 22 -24.11 3.95 -8.69
C PHE A 22 -25.44 4.01 -7.93
N PRO A 23 -26.39 3.13 -8.26
CA PRO A 23 -27.68 3.09 -7.58
C PRO A 23 -27.58 2.35 -6.24
N VAL A 24 -28.27 2.87 -5.24
CA VAL A 24 -28.53 2.23 -3.95
C VAL A 24 -30.03 2.19 -3.72
N ASN A 25 -30.56 0.99 -3.45
CA ASN A 25 -31.96 0.79 -3.14
C ASN A 25 -32.13 0.75 -1.62
N ILE A 26 -33.09 1.50 -1.09
CA ILE A 26 -33.35 1.62 0.34
C ILE A 26 -34.85 1.80 0.61
N SER A 27 -35.34 1.33 1.75
CA SER A 27 -36.70 1.65 2.20
C SER A 27 -36.75 3.11 2.70
N PRO A 28 -37.81 3.88 2.42
CA PRO A 28 -38.04 5.18 3.04
C PRO A 28 -38.05 5.13 4.58
N ASP A 29 -38.45 3.99 5.15
CA ASP A 29 -38.50 3.75 6.59
C ASP A 29 -37.12 3.36 7.19
N ASP A 30 -36.10 3.10 6.36
CA ASP A 30 -34.77 2.74 6.83
C ASP A 30 -34.04 3.95 7.44
N SER A 31 -33.05 3.68 8.28
CA SER A 31 -32.28 4.74 8.92
C SER A 31 -31.18 5.29 8.01
N MET A 32 -30.64 6.47 8.40
CA MET A 32 -29.43 7.00 7.77
C MET A 32 -28.22 6.07 7.87
N ASP A 33 -28.12 5.30 8.94
CA ASP A 33 -27.03 4.36 9.14
C ASP A 33 -27.17 3.13 8.22
N ASP A 34 -28.40 2.71 7.92
CA ASP A 34 -28.64 1.61 6.99
C ASP A 34 -28.28 2.02 5.56
N LEU A 35 -28.55 3.27 5.16
CA LEU A 35 -28.05 3.80 3.88
C LEU A 35 -26.52 3.77 3.81
N LYS A 36 -25.83 4.19 4.87
CA LYS A 36 -24.37 4.16 4.92
C LYS A 36 -23.82 2.74 4.82
N LYS A 37 -24.45 1.77 5.49
CA LYS A 37 -24.08 0.34 5.39
C LYS A 37 -24.29 -0.18 3.97
N LEU A 38 -25.41 0.16 3.32
CA LEU A 38 -25.69 -0.24 1.94
C LEU A 38 -24.69 0.37 0.95
N ILE A 39 -24.38 1.66 1.08
CA ILE A 39 -23.34 2.33 0.28
C ILE A 39 -21.99 1.64 0.45
N LYS A 40 -21.58 1.37 1.71
CA LYS A 40 -20.33 0.66 2.01
C LYS A 40 -20.30 -0.71 1.33
N ALA A 41 -21.35 -1.52 1.50
CA ALA A 41 -21.44 -2.85 0.91
C ALA A 41 -21.41 -2.80 -0.63
N LYS A 42 -22.09 -1.83 -1.24
CA LYS A 42 -22.12 -1.64 -2.71
C LYS A 42 -20.77 -1.24 -3.29
N LYS A 43 -19.91 -0.59 -2.49
CA LYS A 43 -18.55 -0.16 -2.88
C LYS A 43 -17.45 -1.05 -2.31
N ALA A 44 -17.77 -2.20 -1.70
CA ALA A 44 -16.77 -3.18 -1.34
C ALA A 44 -16.02 -3.67 -2.61
N PRO A 45 -14.69 -3.89 -2.56
CA PRO A 45 -13.83 -3.75 -1.38
C PRO A 45 -13.31 -2.33 -1.11
N ARG A 46 -13.60 -1.36 -1.99
CA ARG A 46 -13.03 0.01 -1.94
C ARG A 46 -13.37 0.79 -0.67
N PHE A 47 -14.42 0.39 0.05
CA PHE A 47 -14.87 1.03 1.29
C PHE A 47 -14.61 0.16 2.54
N ASP A 48 -13.87 -0.94 2.41
CA ASP A 48 -13.60 -1.85 3.54
C ASP A 48 -12.78 -1.17 4.64
N ASP A 49 -11.93 -0.21 4.25
CA ASP A 49 -11.06 0.61 5.12
C ASP A 49 -11.80 1.72 5.88
N VAL A 50 -13.10 1.94 5.62
CA VAL A 50 -13.89 2.99 6.29
C VAL A 50 -15.09 2.37 6.99
N ALA A 51 -15.25 2.63 8.29
CA ALA A 51 -16.46 2.26 9.01
C ALA A 51 -17.66 3.06 8.47
N ALA A 52 -18.82 2.41 8.31
CA ALA A 52 -19.97 3.01 7.63
C ALA A 52 -20.42 4.32 8.30
N ASP A 53 -20.39 4.39 9.63
CA ASP A 53 -20.74 5.57 10.43
C ASP A 53 -19.88 6.80 10.08
N LYS A 54 -18.64 6.58 9.64
CA LYS A 54 -17.69 7.63 9.27
C LYS A 54 -17.98 8.29 7.92
N LEU A 55 -18.78 7.66 7.05
CA LEU A 55 -19.19 8.28 5.79
C LEU A 55 -20.04 9.53 6.07
N THR A 56 -19.73 10.61 5.37
CA THR A 56 -20.56 11.82 5.36
C THR A 56 -21.33 11.86 4.04
N LEU A 57 -22.65 11.94 4.12
CA LEU A 57 -23.51 11.98 2.94
C LEU A 57 -24.04 13.40 2.71
N TRP A 58 -24.07 13.82 1.45
CA TRP A 58 -24.56 15.13 1.04
C TRP A 58 -25.66 14.95 0.01
N ARG A 59 -26.87 15.47 0.29
CA ARG A 59 -27.93 15.58 -0.71
C ARG A 59 -27.54 16.66 -1.71
N VAL A 60 -27.64 16.32 -2.98
CA VAL A 60 -27.42 17.20 -4.13
C VAL A 60 -28.50 16.95 -5.18
N SER A 61 -28.54 17.79 -6.22
CA SER A 61 -29.38 17.61 -7.40
C SER A 61 -28.57 17.96 -8.63
N ILE A 62 -27.67 17.06 -9.05
CA ILE A 62 -26.77 17.28 -10.19
C ILE A 62 -27.30 16.46 -11.37
N PRO A 63 -27.74 17.10 -12.47
CA PRO A 63 -28.12 16.38 -13.68
C PRO A 63 -26.96 15.49 -14.13
N GLU A 64 -27.29 14.27 -14.54
CA GLU A 64 -26.34 13.43 -15.28
C GLU A 64 -26.18 14.09 -16.66
N ASP A 65 -25.07 14.81 -16.85
CA ASP A 65 -24.69 15.40 -18.14
C ASP A 65 -23.99 14.34 -19.00
N ASP A 66 -24.04 14.50 -20.32
CA ASP A 66 -23.42 13.59 -21.28
C ASP A 66 -21.87 13.75 -21.31
N ASP A 67 -21.31 14.74 -20.60
CA ASP A 67 -19.85 14.92 -20.43
C ASP A 67 -19.31 14.05 -19.26
N ASP A 68 -19.15 12.75 -19.55
CA ASP A 68 -18.87 11.65 -18.62
C ASP A 68 -17.50 11.67 -17.91
N GLU A 69 -16.63 12.63 -18.23
CA GLU A 69 -15.22 12.63 -17.82
C GLU A 69 -14.88 13.61 -16.68
N GLN A 70 -15.70 14.62 -16.41
CA GLN A 70 -15.36 15.62 -15.39
C GLN A 70 -15.67 15.13 -13.96
N PRO A 71 -14.70 15.20 -13.02
CA PRO A 71 -14.93 14.82 -11.64
C PRO A 71 -15.80 15.84 -10.90
N ILE A 72 -16.83 15.35 -10.20
CA ILE A 72 -17.66 16.17 -9.32
C ILE A 72 -16.94 16.34 -7.99
N LEU A 73 -16.48 17.56 -7.72
CA LEU A 73 -15.91 17.92 -6.43
C LEU A 73 -16.95 18.56 -5.53
N LEU A 74 -17.15 18.01 -4.33
CA LEU A 74 -18.13 18.49 -3.36
C LEU A 74 -18.00 20.01 -3.10
N ASN A 75 -16.79 20.55 -3.08
CA ASN A 75 -16.54 21.98 -2.86
C ASN A 75 -17.06 22.88 -4.00
N LYS A 76 -17.15 22.37 -5.22
CA LYS A 76 -17.65 23.09 -6.40
C LYS A 76 -19.18 23.02 -6.55
N VAL A 77 -19.85 22.13 -5.82
CA VAL A 77 -21.32 22.03 -5.84
C VAL A 77 -21.94 23.18 -5.04
N SER A 78 -22.71 24.05 -5.70
CA SER A 78 -23.38 25.20 -5.11
C SER A 78 -24.54 24.79 -4.18
N GLU A 79 -25.41 23.91 -4.65
CA GLU A 79 -26.58 23.45 -3.90
C GLU A 79 -26.34 22.06 -3.29
N LYS A 80 -25.94 22.05 -2.02
CA LYS A 80 -25.71 20.81 -1.25
C LYS A 80 -26.23 20.92 0.19
N LYS A 81 -26.83 19.84 0.69
CA LYS A 81 -27.31 19.74 2.08
C LYS A 81 -26.71 18.52 2.76
N LYS A 82 -25.98 18.72 3.87
CA LYS A 82 -25.44 17.62 4.66
C LYS A 82 -26.58 16.79 5.26
N LEU A 83 -26.59 15.49 5.00
CA LEU A 83 -27.54 14.55 5.60
C LEU A 83 -27.10 14.26 7.04
N LYS A 84 -27.92 14.68 8.00
CA LYS A 84 -27.67 14.45 9.43
C LYS A 84 -28.30 13.12 9.85
N THR A 85 -27.58 12.33 10.66
CA THR A 85 -28.06 11.03 11.15
C THR A 85 -29.32 11.11 12.01
N THR A 86 -29.62 12.28 12.58
CA THR A 86 -30.76 12.49 13.51
C THR A 86 -32.10 12.74 12.83
N ARG A 87 -32.18 12.62 11.51
CA ARG A 87 -33.38 12.94 10.71
C ARG A 87 -33.72 11.76 9.82
N GLU A 88 -35.01 11.59 9.56
CA GLU A 88 -35.51 10.49 8.72
C GLU A 88 -35.12 10.71 7.24
N LEU A 89 -35.00 9.62 6.49
CA LEU A 89 -34.72 9.65 5.05
C LEU A 89 -35.79 10.41 4.27
N THR A 90 -37.05 10.23 4.67
CA THR A 90 -38.24 10.88 4.13
C THR A 90 -38.08 12.40 4.11
N GLU A 91 -37.63 13.04 5.20
CA GLU A 91 -37.43 14.50 5.27
C GLU A 91 -36.48 15.06 4.18
N PHE A 92 -35.56 14.22 3.68
CA PHE A 92 -34.59 14.64 2.69
C PHE A 92 -34.99 14.28 1.26
N PHE A 93 -35.87 13.31 1.06
CA PHE A 93 -36.23 12.79 -0.25
C PHE A 93 -37.74 12.79 -0.51
N GLU A 94 -38.51 13.58 0.24
CA GLU A 94 -39.92 13.88 -0.02
C GLU A 94 -40.11 14.43 -1.45
N GLY A 95 -40.85 13.69 -2.27
CA GLY A 95 -41.21 14.04 -3.65
C GLY A 95 -40.70 13.06 -4.70
N SER A 96 -41.03 13.33 -5.97
CA SER A 96 -40.48 12.57 -7.10
C SER A 96 -39.01 12.93 -7.26
N LEU A 97 -38.11 11.97 -6.99
CA LEU A 97 -36.73 12.06 -7.42
C LEU A 97 -36.69 12.28 -8.94
N LEU A 98 -35.92 13.29 -9.38
CA LEU A 98 -35.74 13.54 -10.80
C LEU A 98 -34.96 12.37 -11.41
N LYS A 99 -35.43 11.89 -12.57
CA LYS A 99 -34.73 10.84 -13.30
C LYS A 99 -33.40 11.41 -13.83
N LYS A 100 -32.36 10.57 -13.88
CA LYS A 100 -31.01 10.94 -14.37
C LYS A 100 -30.38 12.10 -13.59
N THR A 101 -30.44 12.02 -12.27
CA THR A 101 -29.87 13.04 -11.39
C THR A 101 -29.09 12.33 -10.29
N ILE A 102 -27.89 12.80 -10.00
CA ILE A 102 -27.14 12.38 -8.83
C ILE A 102 -27.82 12.98 -7.61
N HIS A 103 -28.19 12.12 -6.66
CA HIS A 103 -28.93 12.47 -5.46
C HIS A 103 -28.01 12.65 -4.25
N ILE A 104 -26.93 11.88 -4.20
CA ILE A 104 -26.03 11.83 -3.04
C ILE A 104 -24.57 11.88 -3.49
N ILE A 105 -23.81 12.81 -2.89
CA ILE A 105 -22.35 12.74 -2.86
C ILE A 105 -21.93 12.07 -1.54
N VAL A 106 -21.14 11.01 -1.67
CA VAL A 106 -20.55 10.26 -0.57
C VAL A 106 -19.16 10.81 -0.31
N GLN A 107 -19.04 11.61 0.74
CA GLN A 107 -17.76 12.12 1.22
C GLN A 107 -17.20 11.13 2.24
N ARG A 108 -16.02 10.57 1.93
CA ARG A 108 -15.25 9.81 2.91
C ARG A 108 -14.75 10.77 4.00
N PRO A 109 -14.51 10.32 5.24
CA PRO A 109 -13.68 11.09 6.16
C PRO A 109 -12.45 11.57 5.41
N ALA A 110 -11.97 12.78 5.71
CA ALA A 110 -10.62 13.15 5.31
C ALA A 110 -9.73 11.99 5.72
N THR A 111 -9.21 11.25 4.72
CA THR A 111 -8.31 10.15 4.98
C THR A 111 -7.19 10.79 5.76
N THR A 112 -7.00 10.38 7.01
CA THR A 112 -5.82 10.84 7.75
C THR A 112 -4.65 10.47 6.86
N ASP A 113 -3.96 11.49 6.36
CA ASP A 113 -2.86 11.25 5.46
C ASP A 113 -1.85 10.39 6.23
N ILE A 114 -1.32 9.35 5.60
CA ILE A 114 -0.27 8.56 6.21
C ILE A 114 0.89 9.47 6.64
N MET A 115 1.17 10.54 5.90
CA MET A 115 2.16 11.55 6.26
C MET A 115 1.80 12.33 7.52
N ASP A 116 0.52 12.64 7.75
CA ASP A 116 0.08 13.29 8.99
C ASP A 116 0.23 12.36 10.19
N VAL A 117 -0.10 11.08 10.02
CA VAL A 117 0.13 10.06 11.06
C VAL A 117 1.61 9.91 11.36
N ILE A 118 2.45 9.78 10.33
CA ILE A 118 3.91 9.66 10.48
C ILE A 118 4.47 10.88 11.23
N LYS A 119 4.11 12.10 10.84
CA LYS A 119 4.54 13.34 11.52
C LYS A 119 4.12 13.35 12.99
N LYS A 120 2.89 12.89 13.28
CA LYS A 120 2.39 12.78 14.66
C LYS A 120 3.17 11.75 15.48
N ILE A 121 3.50 10.60 14.89
CA ILE A 121 4.34 9.59 15.54
C ILE A 121 5.72 10.18 15.81
N GLN A 122 6.37 10.77 14.81
CA GLN A 122 7.67 11.41 14.93
C GLN A 122 7.71 12.48 16.03
N GLY A 123 6.66 13.29 16.16
CA GLY A 123 6.54 14.29 17.23
C GLY A 123 6.37 13.71 18.63
N ALA A 124 6.07 12.41 18.75
CA ALA A 124 5.97 11.69 20.02
C ALA A 124 7.24 10.90 20.39
N LEU A 125 8.19 10.76 19.46
CA LEU A 125 9.45 10.02 19.65
C LEU A 125 10.60 10.96 19.96
N GLN A 126 11.65 10.45 20.63
CA GLN A 126 12.86 11.23 20.92
C GLN A 126 13.85 11.13 19.76
N PRO A 127 14.22 12.26 19.11
CA PRO A 127 15.28 12.26 18.11
C PRO A 127 16.60 11.75 18.72
N ARG A 128 17.42 11.08 17.92
CA ARG A 128 18.81 10.79 18.31
C ARG A 128 19.66 12.05 18.16
N ASP A 129 20.53 12.31 19.15
CA ASP A 129 21.45 13.46 19.16
C ASP A 129 22.48 13.41 18.01
N GLN A 130 22.73 12.21 17.49
CA GLN A 130 23.44 11.99 16.25
C GLN A 130 22.58 11.06 15.39
N VAL A 131 22.13 11.54 14.24
CA VAL A 131 21.74 10.64 13.14
C VAL A 131 23.02 9.94 12.75
N THR A 132 23.27 8.77 13.33
CA THR A 132 24.33 7.92 12.85
C THR A 132 23.92 7.51 11.44
N ASP A 133 24.44 8.22 10.44
CA ASP A 133 24.70 7.68 9.13
C ASP A 133 25.76 6.58 9.29
N PHE A 134 25.46 5.56 10.09
CA PHE A 134 26.08 4.26 9.97
C PHE A 134 25.52 3.68 8.67
N VAL A 135 25.90 4.26 7.53
CA VAL A 135 26.45 3.40 6.47
C VAL A 135 27.45 2.56 7.26
N PRO A 136 27.19 1.26 7.50
CA PRO A 136 28.14 0.44 8.25
C PRO A 136 29.48 0.80 7.66
N HIS A 137 30.45 1.20 8.50
CA HIS A 137 31.79 1.57 8.07
C HIS A 137 32.35 0.43 7.22
N LEU A 138 31.95 0.38 5.96
CA LEU A 138 32.60 -0.31 4.89
C LEU A 138 33.80 0.58 4.71
N PRO A 139 35.02 0.09 5.02
CA PRO A 139 36.20 0.91 4.99
C PRO A 139 36.18 1.75 3.72
N SER A 140 36.24 3.08 3.88
CA SER A 140 36.53 3.94 2.74
C SER A 140 37.83 3.41 2.16
N ALA A 141 37.81 3.05 0.89
CA ALA A 141 38.92 2.40 0.17
C ALA A 141 39.10 0.90 0.45
N MET A 142 38.21 0.08 -0.09
CA MET A 142 38.71 -0.89 -1.07
C MET A 142 38.40 -0.33 -2.46
N PRO A 143 39.36 -0.36 -3.41
CA PRO A 143 39.07 -0.03 -4.80
C PRO A 143 37.89 -0.87 -5.25
N TRP A 144 36.95 -0.27 -5.97
CA TRP A 144 35.89 -0.97 -6.68
C TRP A 144 36.54 -2.10 -7.50
N GLN A 145 36.49 -3.33 -6.98
CA GLN A 145 36.84 -4.51 -7.76
C GLN A 145 35.80 -4.63 -8.87
N GLU A 146 36.19 -5.23 -10.01
CA GLU A 146 35.19 -5.55 -11.03
C GLU A 146 33.99 -6.24 -10.39
N PRO A 147 32.75 -5.86 -10.75
CA PRO A 147 31.57 -6.49 -10.18
C PRO A 147 31.68 -8.00 -10.37
N ARG A 148 31.32 -8.77 -9.34
CA ARG A 148 31.22 -10.22 -9.47
C ARG A 148 30.32 -10.55 -10.67
N GLU A 149 30.58 -11.65 -11.36
CA GLU A 149 29.77 -12.05 -12.51
C GLU A 149 28.27 -12.10 -12.19
N SER A 150 27.89 -12.54 -10.98
CA SER A 150 26.50 -12.51 -10.51
C SER A 150 25.88 -11.10 -10.45
N MET A 151 26.68 -10.05 -10.22
CA MET A 151 26.22 -8.66 -10.24
C MET A 151 26.10 -8.13 -11.67
N LYS A 152 27.00 -8.53 -12.58
CA LYS A 152 26.89 -8.19 -14.01
C LYS A 152 25.63 -8.82 -14.62
N GLU A 153 25.35 -10.08 -14.28
CA GLU A 153 24.11 -10.77 -14.65
C GLU A 153 22.88 -10.02 -14.11
N ALA A 154 22.88 -9.67 -12.83
CA ALA A 154 21.77 -8.92 -12.23
C ALA A 154 21.52 -7.57 -12.93
N VAL A 155 22.57 -6.79 -13.23
CA VAL A 155 22.44 -5.54 -14.00
C VAL A 155 21.83 -5.81 -15.37
N THR A 156 22.30 -6.84 -16.07
CA THR A 156 21.82 -7.22 -17.40
C THR A 156 20.34 -7.59 -17.38
N THR A 157 19.93 -8.44 -16.43
CA THR A 157 18.54 -8.86 -16.26
C THR A 157 17.63 -7.67 -15.94
N VAL A 158 18.02 -6.81 -14.99
CA VAL A 158 17.23 -5.64 -14.62
C VAL A 158 17.12 -4.67 -15.80
N ALA A 159 18.22 -4.40 -16.53
CA ALA A 159 18.19 -3.55 -17.71
C ALA A 159 17.26 -4.08 -18.80
N SER A 160 17.31 -5.40 -19.07
CA SER A 160 16.38 -6.04 -20.02
C SER A 160 14.93 -5.87 -19.59
N ASN A 161 14.61 -6.11 -18.32
CA ASN A 161 13.25 -5.96 -17.81
C ASN A 161 12.72 -4.53 -17.96
N VAL A 162 13.55 -3.52 -17.65
CA VAL A 162 13.19 -2.10 -17.80
C VAL A 162 12.89 -1.76 -19.26
N VAL A 163 13.78 -2.15 -20.17
CA VAL A 163 13.63 -1.86 -21.61
C VAL A 163 12.38 -2.56 -22.17
N THR A 164 12.15 -3.83 -21.81
CA THR A 164 10.95 -4.56 -22.23
C THR A 164 9.67 -3.92 -21.70
N TYR A 165 9.65 -3.54 -20.42
CA TYR A 165 8.50 -2.88 -19.81
C TYR A 165 8.15 -1.57 -20.54
N LYS A 166 9.14 -0.71 -20.78
CA LYS A 166 8.91 0.57 -21.48
C LYS A 166 8.54 0.39 -22.95
N ALA A 167 9.20 -0.52 -23.68
CA ALA A 167 8.86 -0.81 -25.07
C ALA A 167 7.40 -1.30 -25.22
N SER A 168 6.90 -2.01 -24.20
CA SER A 168 5.50 -2.45 -24.16
C SER A 168 4.50 -1.37 -23.75
N GLN A 169 4.92 -0.12 -23.54
CA GLN A 169 4.08 0.95 -22.99
C GLN A 169 3.45 0.57 -21.64
N GLY A 170 4.16 -0.21 -20.83
CA GLY A 170 3.68 -0.68 -19.53
C GLY A 170 2.69 -1.85 -19.56
N HIS A 171 2.41 -2.45 -20.73
CA HIS A 171 1.52 -3.61 -20.83
C HIS A 171 2.20 -4.93 -20.40
N LEU A 172 3.52 -5.05 -20.58
CA LEU A 172 4.31 -6.21 -20.16
C LEU A 172 4.87 -5.99 -18.78
N VAL A 173 4.02 -6.31 -17.82
CA VAL A 173 4.31 -6.25 -16.40
C VAL A 173 5.00 -7.52 -15.94
N ALA A 174 5.73 -7.49 -14.81
CA ALA A 174 6.34 -8.70 -14.27
C ALA A 174 5.27 -9.77 -13.99
N LYS A 175 5.66 -11.03 -13.73
CA LYS A 175 4.67 -12.05 -13.32
C LYS A 175 4.56 -12.07 -11.79
N PRO A 176 3.41 -12.41 -11.19
CA PRO A 176 3.33 -12.65 -9.75
C PRO A 176 4.32 -13.72 -9.24
N SER A 177 4.80 -14.59 -10.14
CA SER A 177 5.85 -15.60 -9.92
C SER A 177 7.28 -15.07 -10.16
N SER A 178 7.52 -13.77 -10.03
CA SER A 178 8.82 -13.15 -10.33
C SER A 178 9.95 -13.71 -9.45
N SER A 179 11.15 -13.77 -10.02
CA SER A 179 12.36 -14.25 -9.35
C SER A 179 12.90 -13.20 -8.38
N PHE A 180 13.14 -13.60 -7.13
CA PHE A 180 13.86 -12.81 -6.13
C PHE A 180 15.31 -13.24 -6.08
N LEU A 181 16.22 -12.28 -5.86
CA LEU A 181 17.61 -12.61 -5.60
C LEU A 181 17.77 -12.99 -4.12
N VAL A 182 18.09 -14.25 -3.86
CA VAL A 182 18.33 -14.77 -2.51
C VAL A 182 19.83 -14.94 -2.29
N CYS A 183 20.36 -14.25 -1.29
CA CYS A 183 21.75 -14.42 -0.84
C CYS A 183 21.76 -15.22 0.47
N SER A 184 22.12 -16.50 0.40
CA SER A 184 22.22 -17.39 1.56
C SER A 184 23.68 -17.59 1.99
N GLY A 185 23.89 -17.99 3.24
CA GLY A 185 25.22 -18.24 3.79
C GLY A 185 25.27 -18.08 5.30
N ALA A 186 26.35 -18.57 5.91
CA ALA A 186 26.55 -18.54 7.36
C ALA A 186 26.48 -17.10 7.94
N PRO A 187 26.19 -16.94 9.24
CA PRO A 187 26.31 -15.63 9.92
C PRO A 187 27.70 -15.02 9.69
N GLY A 188 27.77 -13.70 9.48
CA GLY A 188 29.03 -12.97 9.33
C GLY A 188 29.70 -13.00 7.95
N VAL A 189 29.18 -13.76 6.96
CA VAL A 189 29.78 -13.86 5.61
C VAL A 189 29.58 -12.61 4.72
N GLY A 190 29.06 -11.51 5.27
CA GLY A 190 28.90 -10.25 4.54
C GLY A 190 27.68 -10.16 3.63
N LYS A 191 26.56 -10.83 3.95
CA LYS A 191 25.30 -10.77 3.17
C LYS A 191 24.76 -9.34 3.04
N THR A 192 24.70 -8.60 4.15
CA THR A 192 24.28 -7.19 4.16
C THR A 192 25.18 -6.33 3.28
N ARG A 193 26.50 -6.60 3.29
CA ARG A 193 27.50 -5.96 2.43
C ARG A 193 27.27 -6.30 0.95
N TYR A 194 27.05 -7.57 0.62
CA TYR A 194 26.75 -8.00 -0.74
C TYR A 194 25.53 -7.28 -1.31
N GLY A 195 24.43 -7.18 -0.54
CA GLY A 195 23.25 -6.46 -1.00
C GLY A 195 23.45 -4.95 -1.13
N TYR A 196 24.36 -4.35 -0.37
CA TYR A 196 24.77 -2.95 -0.56
C TYR A 196 25.60 -2.77 -1.85
N GLU A 197 26.60 -3.62 -2.07
CA GLU A 197 27.44 -3.60 -3.27
C GLU A 197 26.61 -3.83 -4.56
N LEU A 198 25.62 -4.74 -4.51
CA LEU A 198 24.69 -4.96 -5.61
C LEU A 198 23.84 -3.70 -5.90
N TYR A 199 23.31 -3.05 -4.86
CA TYR A 199 22.56 -1.81 -5.02
C TYR A 199 23.40 -0.70 -5.68
N GLU A 200 24.63 -0.49 -5.19
CA GLU A 200 25.52 0.53 -5.76
C GLU A 200 25.93 0.17 -7.21
N THR A 201 26.15 -1.11 -7.50
CA THR A 201 26.44 -1.57 -8.87
C THR A 201 25.28 -1.24 -9.81
N LEU A 202 24.03 -1.51 -9.40
CA LEU A 202 22.83 -1.15 -10.16
C LEU A 202 22.73 0.38 -10.34
N ARG A 203 22.89 1.15 -9.25
CA ARG A 203 22.84 2.61 -9.27
C ARG A 203 23.82 3.23 -10.27
N HIS A 204 25.02 2.68 -10.38
CA HIS A 204 26.07 3.20 -11.27
C HIS A 204 26.00 2.69 -12.70
N ARG A 205 25.48 1.48 -12.94
CA ARG A 205 25.59 0.82 -14.26
C ARG A 205 24.27 0.63 -14.99
N LEU A 206 23.14 0.69 -14.29
CA LEU A 206 21.85 0.37 -14.90
C LEU A 206 21.45 1.37 -15.98
N SER A 207 21.65 2.67 -15.77
CA SER A 207 21.32 3.72 -16.76
C SER A 207 22.11 3.54 -18.06
N GLU A 208 23.41 3.29 -17.97
CA GLU A 208 24.24 3.03 -19.15
C GLU A 208 23.85 1.72 -19.85
N ALA A 209 23.54 0.67 -19.08
CA ALA A 209 23.07 -0.61 -19.62
C ALA A 209 21.71 -0.50 -20.35
N THR A 210 20.79 0.34 -19.87
CA THR A 210 19.52 0.61 -20.56
C THR A 210 19.73 1.49 -21.80
N LYS A 211 20.62 2.51 -21.73
CA LYS A 211 20.92 3.38 -22.88
C LYS A 211 21.50 2.60 -24.05
N GLN A 212 22.43 1.67 -23.77
CA GLN A 212 22.99 0.76 -24.78
C GLN A 212 21.91 -0.12 -25.46
N ARG A 213 20.75 -0.27 -24.82
CA ARG A 213 19.60 -1.02 -25.32
C ARG A 213 18.48 -0.13 -25.89
N GLY A 214 18.74 1.17 -26.05
CA GLY A 214 17.82 2.12 -26.65
C GLY A 214 16.83 2.77 -25.69
N ASP A 215 17.03 2.68 -24.37
CA ASP A 215 16.18 3.33 -23.36
C ASP A 215 16.97 4.19 -22.38
N ASP A 216 16.56 5.44 -22.22
CA ASP A 216 17.14 6.36 -21.23
C ASP A 216 16.42 6.22 -19.89
N PHE A 217 16.75 5.16 -19.14
CA PHE A 217 16.27 4.95 -17.78
C PHE A 217 17.20 5.62 -16.77
N SER A 218 16.70 6.65 -16.09
CA SER A 218 17.43 7.38 -15.05
C SER A 218 16.51 7.65 -13.86
N PRO A 219 16.17 6.63 -13.05
CA PRO A 219 15.28 6.79 -11.92
C PRO A 219 15.99 7.43 -10.71
N GLN A 220 15.20 7.92 -9.76
CA GLN A 220 15.70 8.12 -8.40
C GLN A 220 15.97 6.76 -7.77
N TYR A 221 17.20 6.48 -7.36
CA TYR A 221 17.55 5.25 -6.66
C TYR A 221 17.34 5.39 -5.16
N TYR A 222 16.67 4.42 -4.55
CA TYR A 222 16.45 4.39 -3.12
C TYR A 222 16.59 2.96 -2.58
N ARG A 223 17.50 2.78 -1.62
CA ARG A 223 17.69 1.51 -0.91
C ARG A 223 16.95 1.53 0.42
N LEU A 224 16.11 0.52 0.64
CA LEU A 224 15.41 0.30 1.91
C LEU A 224 15.87 -1.02 2.53
N LEU A 225 16.52 -0.96 3.68
CA LEU A 225 16.97 -2.13 4.44
C LEU A 225 15.95 -2.48 5.53
N LEU A 226 15.47 -3.73 5.49
CA LEU A 226 14.55 -4.32 6.45
C LEU A 226 15.30 -5.42 7.21
N ASN A 227 15.75 -5.15 8.44
CA ASN A 227 16.49 -6.12 9.25
C ASN A 227 15.59 -6.78 10.31
N PHE A 228 15.14 -8.01 10.03
CA PHE A 228 14.21 -8.74 10.90
C PHE A 228 14.83 -9.30 12.19
N SER A 229 16.15 -9.27 12.36
CA SER A 229 16.80 -9.82 13.57
C SER A 229 16.98 -8.81 14.69
N THR A 230 17.05 -7.51 14.37
CA THR A 230 17.45 -6.48 15.34
C THR A 230 16.49 -5.30 15.40
N ASP A 231 15.91 -4.90 14.26
CA ASP A 231 15.21 -3.64 14.16
C ASP A 231 13.68 -3.80 14.09
N ILE A 232 13.20 -4.81 13.34
CA ILE A 232 11.80 -4.93 12.91
C ILE A 232 11.24 -6.37 13.03
N TYR A 233 11.64 -7.08 14.08
CA TYR A 233 11.18 -8.45 14.34
C TYR A 233 9.65 -8.54 14.43
N LEU A 234 9.10 -9.75 14.21
CA LEU A 234 7.67 -10.00 14.34
C LEU A 234 7.32 -10.21 15.81
N GLY A 235 6.25 -9.55 16.27
CA GLY A 235 5.76 -9.64 17.64
C GLY A 235 4.25 -9.88 17.70
N PRO A 236 3.69 -10.17 18.89
CA PRO A 236 2.29 -10.60 19.03
C PRO A 236 1.24 -9.70 18.34
N GLY A 237 1.52 -8.39 18.22
CA GLY A 237 0.67 -7.43 17.52
C GLY A 237 0.53 -7.67 16.01
N ASP A 238 1.42 -8.45 15.40
CA ASP A 238 1.40 -8.80 13.97
C ASP A 238 0.52 -10.01 13.66
N ALA A 239 0.15 -10.83 14.66
CA ALA A 239 -0.42 -12.16 14.45
C ALA A 239 -1.66 -12.15 13.54
N ASP A 240 -2.50 -11.13 13.69
CA ASP A 240 -3.79 -11.02 13.02
C ASP A 240 -3.80 -9.92 11.94
N LEU A 241 -2.64 -9.32 11.63
CA LEU A 241 -2.50 -8.33 10.56
C LEU A 241 -2.31 -8.99 9.20
N SER A 242 -2.70 -8.29 8.12
CA SER A 242 -2.39 -8.71 6.76
C SER A 242 -0.89 -8.56 6.48
N SER A 243 -0.35 -9.40 5.58
CA SER A 243 1.05 -9.32 5.15
C SER A 243 1.43 -7.94 4.59
N ASP A 244 0.48 -7.29 3.90
CA ASP A 244 0.59 -5.94 3.34
C ASP A 244 0.83 -4.89 4.44
N ILE A 245 0.04 -4.93 5.52
CA ILE A 245 0.20 -4.03 6.66
C ILE A 245 1.48 -4.35 7.43
N ILE A 246 1.78 -5.63 7.66
CA ILE A 246 2.99 -6.07 8.38
C ILE A 246 4.24 -5.54 7.68
N LEU A 247 4.33 -5.68 6.36
CA LEU A 247 5.48 -5.22 5.59
C LEU A 247 5.50 -3.69 5.47
N GLY A 248 4.34 -3.05 5.22
CA GLY A 248 4.26 -1.59 5.11
C GLY A 248 4.63 -0.88 6.41
N LEU A 249 4.22 -1.38 7.59
CA LEU A 249 4.66 -0.85 8.88
C LEU A 249 6.19 -0.87 9.03
N ARG A 250 6.83 -1.95 8.57
CA ARG A 250 8.29 -2.14 8.67
C ARG A 250 9.03 -1.25 7.69
N MET A 251 8.50 -1.10 6.48
CA MET A 251 9.00 -0.12 5.50
C MET A 251 8.90 1.31 6.04
N ALA A 252 7.76 1.67 6.63
CA ALA A 252 7.55 2.99 7.20
C ALA A 252 8.50 3.26 8.38
N TYR A 253 8.62 2.31 9.31
CA TYR A 253 9.59 2.43 10.40
C TYR A 253 11.01 2.59 9.86
N SER A 254 11.49 1.71 8.98
CA SER A 254 12.87 1.74 8.49
C SER A 254 13.21 3.06 7.78
N HIS A 255 12.27 3.66 7.06
CA HIS A 255 12.49 4.93 6.34
C HIS A 255 12.32 6.16 7.22
N PHE A 256 11.21 6.24 7.96
CA PHE A 256 10.81 7.45 8.70
C PHE A 256 11.38 7.49 10.13
N VAL A 257 11.79 6.36 10.71
CA VAL A 257 12.09 6.24 12.14
C VAL A 257 13.41 5.56 12.48
N GLY A 258 13.69 4.35 11.97
CA GLY A 258 14.56 3.33 12.56
C GLY A 258 16.04 3.63 12.81
N ARG A 259 16.49 4.85 12.54
CA ARG A 259 17.82 5.39 12.93
C ARG A 259 17.80 6.88 13.29
N LYS A 260 16.66 7.54 13.07
CA LYS A 260 16.43 8.96 13.33
C LYS A 260 15.98 9.19 14.79
N TYR A 261 15.40 8.17 15.42
CA TYR A 261 14.84 8.23 16.78
C TYR A 261 15.42 7.16 17.69
N ARG A 262 15.36 7.40 19.01
CA ARG A 262 15.93 6.51 20.03
C ARG A 262 15.14 5.21 20.15
N GLU A 263 13.83 5.31 20.01
CA GLU A 263 12.88 4.22 20.20
C GLU A 263 12.86 3.24 19.03
N GLY A 264 12.59 1.96 19.35
CA GLY A 264 12.56 0.87 18.38
C GLY A 264 11.19 0.68 17.71
N PHE A 265 11.08 -0.37 16.88
CA PHE A 265 9.88 -0.67 16.12
C PHE A 265 8.62 -0.87 16.98
N GLU A 266 8.75 -1.50 18.15
CA GLU A 266 7.61 -1.75 19.04
C GLU A 266 6.93 -0.45 19.49
N GLU A 267 7.71 0.57 19.81
CA GLU A 267 7.18 1.86 20.25
C GLU A 267 6.56 2.63 19.07
N PHE A 268 7.19 2.59 17.91
CA PHE A 268 6.58 3.07 16.66
C PHE A 268 5.23 2.37 16.41
N PHE A 269 5.18 1.05 16.53
CA PHE A 269 3.99 0.25 16.32
C PHE A 269 2.89 0.61 17.32
N ARG A 270 3.24 0.86 18.59
CA ARG A 270 2.29 1.31 19.61
C ARG A 270 1.57 2.59 19.18
N HIS A 271 2.29 3.56 18.64
CA HIS A 271 1.70 4.79 18.12
C HIS A 271 0.94 4.60 16.80
N ALA A 272 1.43 3.75 15.91
CA ALA A 272 0.81 3.45 14.62
C ALA A 272 -0.46 2.58 14.73
N SER A 273 -0.60 1.81 15.81
CA SER A 273 -1.62 0.74 15.98
C SER A 273 -3.05 1.16 15.69
N ARG A 274 -3.46 2.37 16.09
CA ARG A 274 -4.81 2.92 15.87
C ARG A 274 -5.08 3.32 14.41
N HIS A 275 -4.03 3.40 13.61
CA HIS A 275 -4.04 3.81 12.20
C HIS A 275 -3.37 2.78 11.29
N LYS A 276 -3.19 1.54 11.78
CA LYS A 276 -2.44 0.47 11.11
C LYS A 276 -2.92 0.19 9.67
N ASP A 277 -4.20 0.39 9.39
CA ASP A 277 -4.79 0.18 8.06
C ASP A 277 -4.27 1.17 7.00
N LEU A 278 -3.64 2.28 7.42
CA LEU A 278 -2.97 3.20 6.51
C LEU A 278 -1.59 2.70 6.07
N PHE A 279 -0.97 1.80 6.82
CA PHE A 279 0.40 1.34 6.58
C PHE A 279 0.46 0.15 5.61
N THR A 280 -0.32 0.19 4.53
CA THR A 280 -0.16 -0.74 3.41
C THR A 280 1.08 -0.40 2.59
N ILE A 281 1.67 -1.38 1.89
CA ILE A 281 2.89 -1.18 1.09
C ILE A 281 2.70 -0.03 0.10
N SER A 282 1.54 0.05 -0.57
CA SER A 282 1.26 1.10 -1.57
C SER A 282 1.27 2.50 -0.97
N ARG A 283 0.58 2.70 0.15
CA ARG A 283 0.50 4.00 0.84
C ARG A 283 1.86 4.41 1.40
N VAL A 284 2.63 3.44 1.91
CA VAL A 284 3.97 3.69 2.44
C VAL A 284 4.96 4.03 1.32
N ILE A 285 4.91 3.37 0.15
CA ILE A 285 5.72 3.76 -1.00
C ILE A 285 5.36 5.18 -1.46
N TYR A 286 4.08 5.55 -1.45
CA TYR A 286 3.66 6.92 -1.76
C TYR A 286 4.23 7.94 -0.75
N ALA A 287 4.15 7.63 0.55
CA ALA A 287 4.73 8.45 1.61
C ALA A 287 6.25 8.62 1.42
N ILE A 288 6.96 7.54 1.07
CA ILE A 288 8.41 7.58 0.79
C ILE A 288 8.69 8.47 -0.43
N ARG A 289 7.87 8.40 -1.49
CA ARG A 289 8.02 9.28 -2.66
C ARG A 289 7.84 10.75 -2.28
N ASP A 290 6.85 11.06 -1.45
CA ASP A 290 6.60 12.42 -0.96
C ASP A 290 7.79 12.94 -0.12
N ASP A 291 8.32 12.13 0.81
CA ASP A 291 9.51 12.47 1.61
C ASP A 291 10.76 12.69 0.74
N LEU A 292 10.90 11.88 -0.32
CA LEU A 292 11.96 12.02 -1.32
C LEU A 292 11.73 13.16 -2.33
N GLN A 293 10.65 13.95 -2.17
CA GLN A 293 10.28 15.07 -3.04
C GLN A 293 10.06 14.66 -4.51
N LEU A 294 9.54 13.45 -4.72
CA LEU A 294 9.20 12.91 -6.04
C LEU A 294 7.75 13.26 -6.40
N SER A 295 7.51 14.56 -6.63
CA SER A 295 6.18 15.17 -6.80
C SER A 295 5.52 14.85 -8.14
N ASP A 296 6.30 14.53 -9.17
CA ASP A 296 5.76 14.19 -10.50
C ASP A 296 5.54 12.68 -10.64
N LYS A 297 4.38 12.29 -11.17
CA LYS A 297 4.10 10.89 -11.55
C LYS A 297 5.08 10.38 -12.61
N GLN A 298 5.74 11.27 -13.35
CA GLN A 298 6.78 10.94 -14.33
C GLN A 298 8.13 10.62 -13.68
N GLN A 299 8.39 11.06 -12.44
CA GLN A 299 9.64 10.75 -11.75
C GLN A 299 9.66 9.27 -11.31
N GLN A 300 10.49 8.50 -11.99
CA GLN A 300 10.67 7.07 -11.75
C GLN A 300 11.44 6.84 -10.45
N LEU A 301 10.95 5.93 -9.61
CA LEU A 301 11.62 5.49 -8.39
C LEU A 301 12.10 4.05 -8.59
N PHE A 302 13.39 3.80 -8.38
CA PHE A 302 13.95 2.47 -8.25
C PHE A 302 14.11 2.15 -6.76
N LEU A 303 13.16 1.41 -6.21
CA LEU A 303 13.18 0.94 -4.82
C LEU A 303 13.92 -0.41 -4.73
N PHE A 304 15.13 -0.39 -4.17
CA PHE A 304 15.85 -1.62 -3.83
C PHE A 304 15.48 -2.07 -2.41
N LEU A 305 14.53 -2.99 -2.32
CA LEU A 305 14.10 -3.56 -1.04
C LEU A 305 15.03 -4.70 -0.62
N HIS A 306 15.86 -4.45 0.39
CA HIS A 306 16.79 -5.42 0.97
C HIS A 306 16.19 -5.99 2.25
N ILE A 307 15.73 -7.24 2.21
CA ILE A 307 15.23 -7.96 3.39
C ILE A 307 16.37 -8.80 3.97
N ASP A 308 16.89 -8.37 5.12
CA ASP A 308 17.94 -9.06 5.86
C ASP A 308 17.32 -9.92 6.97
N ASP A 309 17.97 -11.04 7.27
CA ASP A 309 17.51 -12.05 8.21
C ASP A 309 16.05 -12.50 8.03
N PHE A 310 15.59 -12.63 6.77
CA PHE A 310 14.22 -13.03 6.42
C PHE A 310 13.78 -14.37 7.04
N GLN A 311 14.73 -15.25 7.38
CA GLN A 311 14.45 -16.52 8.04
C GLN A 311 13.71 -16.35 9.39
N ARG A 312 13.86 -15.19 10.04
CA ARG A 312 13.12 -14.84 11.27
C ARG A 312 11.61 -14.79 11.05
N ILE A 313 11.16 -14.56 9.81
CA ILE A 313 9.74 -14.58 9.45
C ILE A 313 9.18 -15.99 9.59
N PHE A 314 9.98 -17.02 9.28
CA PHE A 314 9.56 -18.42 9.38
C PHE A 314 9.37 -18.87 10.83
N GLU A 315 9.99 -18.19 11.79
CA GLU A 315 9.87 -18.55 13.21
C GLU A 315 8.54 -18.06 13.83
N TYR A 316 7.74 -17.28 13.09
CA TYR A 316 6.59 -16.56 13.62
C TYR A 316 5.23 -17.24 13.36
N GLY A 317 4.42 -17.36 14.40
CA GLY A 317 3.07 -17.93 14.36
C GLY A 317 2.03 -16.95 13.81
N TRP A 318 2.06 -16.70 12.50
CA TRP A 318 1.08 -15.84 11.82
C TRP A 318 -0.30 -16.51 11.66
N ARG A 319 -1.36 -15.78 12.04
CA ARG A 319 -2.77 -16.22 11.96
C ARG A 319 -3.59 -15.46 10.93
N GLY A 320 -3.02 -14.44 10.28
CA GLY A 320 -3.66 -13.70 9.22
C GLY A 320 -3.99 -14.59 8.01
N SER A 321 -4.89 -14.09 7.15
CA SER A 321 -5.26 -14.77 5.91
C SER A 321 -4.53 -14.14 4.72
N PRO A 322 -4.03 -14.94 3.76
CA PRO A 322 -3.48 -14.42 2.49
C PRO A 322 -4.50 -13.57 1.75
N ALA A 323 -4.07 -12.50 1.09
CA ALA A 323 -4.95 -11.71 0.24
C ALA A 323 -5.49 -12.59 -0.89
N SER A 324 -6.80 -12.83 -0.93
CA SER A 324 -7.44 -13.84 -1.78
C SER A 324 -7.34 -13.51 -3.27
N VAL A 325 -6.27 -13.93 -3.94
CA VAL A 325 -6.23 -14.14 -5.39
C VAL A 325 -5.31 -15.34 -5.65
N HIS A 326 -5.90 -16.47 -6.04
CA HIS A 326 -5.33 -17.81 -6.18
C HIS A 326 -5.02 -18.55 -4.87
N ARG A 327 -5.95 -19.44 -4.49
CA ARG A 327 -5.62 -20.61 -3.67
C ARG A 327 -4.72 -21.49 -4.51
N ASP A 328 -3.42 -21.44 -4.27
CA ASP A 328 -2.56 -22.56 -4.62
C ASP A 328 -1.71 -22.98 -3.43
N VAL A 329 -1.80 -24.29 -3.19
CA VAL A 329 -1.26 -25.11 -2.10
C VAL A 329 -1.93 -24.92 -0.74
N SER A 330 -2.97 -25.74 -0.50
CA SER A 330 -3.39 -26.07 0.87
C SER A 330 -2.37 -27.02 1.49
N LEU A 331 -1.41 -26.48 2.25
CA LEU A 331 -0.62 -27.28 3.18
C LEU A 331 -1.53 -27.60 4.36
N SER A 332 -1.96 -28.86 4.47
CA SER A 332 -2.87 -29.31 5.52
C SER A 332 -2.18 -29.24 6.89
N ASP A 333 -2.75 -28.49 7.83
CA ASP A 333 -2.27 -28.36 9.23
C ASP A 333 -2.56 -29.61 10.10
N ALA A 334 -3.10 -30.68 9.52
CA ALA A 334 -3.48 -31.91 10.24
C ALA A 334 -2.24 -32.77 10.54
N GLY A 335 -1.81 -32.77 11.80
CA GLY A 335 -0.77 -33.66 12.33
C GLY A 335 0.63 -33.06 12.53
N THR A 336 0.81 -31.75 12.34
CA THR A 336 2.11 -31.08 12.56
C THR A 336 2.35 -30.69 14.01
N SER A 337 3.60 -30.81 14.47
CA SER A 337 4.03 -30.36 15.79
C SER A 337 3.92 -28.82 15.92
N PRO A 338 3.86 -28.25 17.14
CA PRO A 338 3.76 -26.80 17.33
C PRO A 338 4.87 -26.00 16.64
N THR A 339 6.11 -26.51 16.65
CA THR A 339 7.26 -25.87 15.99
C THR A 339 7.10 -25.88 14.48
N GLU A 340 6.73 -27.03 13.89
CA GLU A 340 6.48 -27.13 12.44
C GLU A 340 5.31 -26.26 12.00
N ARG A 341 4.29 -26.12 12.86
CA ARG A 341 3.14 -25.24 12.61
C ARG A 341 3.56 -23.77 12.54
N HIS A 342 4.42 -23.29 13.43
CA HIS A 342 4.96 -21.92 13.36
C HIS A 342 5.78 -21.72 12.09
N SER A 343 6.65 -22.68 11.74
CA SER A 343 7.40 -22.67 10.46
C SER A 343 6.48 -22.57 9.24
N LEU A 344 5.37 -23.30 9.24
CA LEU A 344 4.40 -23.27 8.16
C LEU A 344 3.63 -21.95 8.09
N GLN A 345 3.23 -21.38 9.24
CA GLN A 345 2.57 -20.08 9.32
C GLN A 345 3.48 -18.94 8.87
N GLY A 346 4.72 -18.93 9.33
CA GLY A 346 5.73 -17.96 8.89
C GLY A 346 6.08 -18.10 7.42
N LEU A 347 6.16 -19.31 6.88
CA LEU A 347 6.33 -19.54 5.43
C LEU A 347 5.14 -18.99 4.63
N ARG A 348 3.91 -19.22 5.08
CA ARG A 348 2.70 -18.64 4.46
C ARG A 348 2.75 -17.12 4.46
N LEU A 349 3.16 -16.51 5.58
CA LEU A 349 3.34 -15.05 5.68
C LEU A 349 4.36 -14.54 4.67
N PHE A 350 5.54 -15.16 4.62
CA PHE A 350 6.60 -14.75 3.70
C PHE A 350 6.15 -14.86 2.24
N GLN A 351 5.50 -15.96 1.86
CA GLN A 351 4.95 -16.13 0.51
C GLN A 351 3.93 -15.04 0.18
N ASP A 352 3.05 -14.71 1.11
CA ASP A 352 2.04 -13.66 0.91
C ASP A 352 2.68 -12.27 0.79
N MET A 353 3.68 -11.94 1.61
CA MET A 353 4.49 -10.72 1.46
C MET A 353 5.14 -10.63 0.07
N MET A 354 5.74 -11.72 -0.41
CA MET A 354 6.36 -11.76 -1.74
C MET A 354 5.34 -11.56 -2.86
N ARG A 355 4.13 -12.14 -2.74
CA ARG A 355 3.03 -11.91 -3.69
C ARG A 355 2.57 -10.45 -3.68
N MET A 356 2.44 -9.84 -2.51
CA MET A 356 2.05 -8.43 -2.38
C MET A 356 3.09 -7.51 -3.01
N LEU A 357 4.38 -7.77 -2.81
CA LEU A 357 5.45 -7.06 -3.51
C LEU A 357 5.42 -7.28 -5.02
N GLY A 358 5.07 -8.49 -5.45
CA GLY A 358 4.85 -8.83 -6.85
C GLY A 358 3.90 -7.86 -7.55
N ARG A 359 2.83 -7.39 -6.89
CA ARG A 359 1.88 -6.41 -7.46
C ARG A 359 2.56 -5.10 -7.89
N PHE A 360 3.55 -4.64 -7.13
CA PHE A 360 4.32 -3.45 -7.49
C PHE A 360 5.31 -3.71 -8.63
N LEU A 361 5.84 -4.94 -8.73
CA LEU A 361 6.68 -5.37 -9.85
C LEU A 361 5.88 -5.47 -11.15
N ILE A 362 4.57 -5.67 -11.05
CA ILE A 362 3.68 -5.73 -12.20
C ILE A 362 3.07 -4.36 -12.58
N GLY A 363 3.63 -3.25 -12.09
CA GLY A 363 3.13 -1.92 -12.47
C GLY A 363 1.70 -1.62 -12.01
N GLU A 364 1.09 -2.45 -11.14
CA GLU A 364 -0.14 -2.08 -10.42
C GLU A 364 0.21 -0.94 -9.47
N THR A 365 0.19 0.27 -10.00
CA THR A 365 0.25 1.48 -9.20
C THR A 365 -1.12 2.14 -9.22
N PHE A 366 -1.67 2.21 -8.02
CA PHE A 366 -2.83 2.98 -7.55
C PHE A 366 -4.23 2.36 -7.77
N PRO A 367 -5.03 2.24 -6.70
CA PRO A 367 -6.42 2.62 -6.81
C PRO A 367 -6.44 4.11 -7.16
N THR A 368 -6.99 4.47 -8.32
CA THR A 368 -7.41 5.86 -8.57
C THR A 368 -8.23 6.33 -7.37
N MET A 369 -7.83 7.49 -6.79
CA MET A 369 -8.50 8.12 -5.64
C MET A 369 -10.02 8.11 -5.79
#